data_AF-A0A1E3W8C9-F1
#
_entry.id   AF-A0A1E3W8C9-F1
#
_cell.length_a   1.000
_cell.length_b   1.000
_cell.length_c   1.000
_cell.angle_alpha   90.00
_cell.angle_beta   90.00
_cell.angle_gamma   90.00
#
_symmetry.space_group_name_H-M   'P 1'
#
loop_
_entity.id
_entity.type
_entity.pdbx_description
1 polymer ?
#
loop_
_entity_poly.entity_id
_entity_poly.type
_entity_poly.pdbx_seq_one_letter_code
_entity_poly.pdbx_strand_id
1 'polypeptide(L)' 'MPETFLPAAAVRARYSVADVTIWRWMRNERMNFPKPMYANSRHRLWRLADLERWEESRTIEGDANAAA' A
#
# COMPACT_ATOMS: atom_id res chain seq x y z
N MET A 1 -1.11 19.66 -7.18
CA MET A 1 -1.22 19.06 -5.82
C MET A 1 0.18 18.68 -5.37
N PRO A 2 0.61 18.99 -4.14
CA PRO A 2 1.94 18.58 -3.67
C PRO A 2 2.05 17.06 -3.61
N GLU A 3 3.18 16.52 -4.09
CA GLU A 3 3.47 15.10 -4.08
C GLU A 3 3.64 14.63 -2.63
N THR A 4 2.65 13.90 -2.10
CA THR A 4 2.68 13.42 -0.71
C THR A 4 3.25 12.01 -0.66
N PHE A 5 4.24 11.80 0.21
CA PHE A 5 4.88 10.51 0.41
C PHE A 5 4.59 9.98 1.82
N LEU A 6 4.21 8.71 1.91
CA LEU A 6 3.95 8.03 3.17
C LEU A 6 5.10 7.07 3.52
N PRO A 7 5.71 7.19 4.71
CA PRO A 7 6.64 6.18 5.21
C PRO A 7 5.90 4.89 5.57
N ALA A 8 6.63 3.78 5.65
CA ALA A 8 6.08 2.47 6.04
C ALA A 8 5.19 2.52 7.29
N ALA A 9 5.54 3.34 8.28
CA ALA A 9 4.73 3.52 9.48
C ALA A 9 3.35 4.14 9.19
N ALA A 10 3.28 5.16 8.33
CA ALA A 10 2.03 5.79 7.94
C ALA A 10 1.18 4.85 7.06
N VAL A 11 1.82 4.08 6.17
CA VAL A 11 1.13 3.06 5.36
C VAL A 11 0.50 1.98 6.24
N ARG A 12 1.24 1.49 7.24
CA ARG A 12 0.71 0.53 8.24
C ARG A 12 -0.49 1.08 8.99
N ALA A 13 -0.42 2.35 9.43
CA ALA A 13 -1.51 3.01 10.12
C ALA A 13 -2.75 3.19 9.22
N ARG A 14 -2.56 3.59 7.96
CA ARG A 14 -3.65 3.79 6.99
C ARG A 14 -4.48 2.52 6.78
N TYR A 15 -3.82 1.37 6.62
CA TYR A 15 -4.49 0.09 6.41
C TYR A 15 -4.75 -0.69 7.70
N SER A 16 -4.33 -0.17 8.86
CA SER A 16 -4.37 -0.87 10.15
C SER A 16 -3.76 -2.29 10.09
N VAL A 17 -2.64 -2.45 9.37
CA VAL A 17 -1.95 -3.74 9.19
C VAL A 17 -0.52 -3.71 9.71
N ALA A 18 0.02 -4.89 10.00
CA ALA A 18 1.43 -5.07 10.35
C ALA A 18 2.36 -4.98 9.14
N ASP A 19 3.65 -4.72 9.37
CA ASP A 19 4.67 -4.59 8.31
C ASP A 19 4.79 -5.87 7.47
N VAL A 20 4.64 -7.04 8.11
CA VAL A 20 4.66 -8.35 7.46
C VAL A 20 3.53 -8.50 6.43
N THR A 21 2.39 -7.85 6.66
CA THR A 21 1.25 -7.86 5.73
C THR A 21 1.57 -7.02 4.51
N ILE A 22 2.12 -5.81 4.71
CA ILE A 22 2.61 -4.97 3.60
C ILE A 22 3.66 -5.72 2.78
N TRP A 23 4.59 -6.42 3.43
CA TRP A 23 5.60 -7.23 2.75
C TRP A 23 4.99 -8.37 1.92
N ARG A 24 3.95 -9.04 2.43
CA ARG A 24 3.20 -10.06 1.68
C ARG A 24 2.50 -9.45 0.47
N TRP A 25 1.89 -8.28 0.62
CA TRP A 25 1.24 -7.58 -0.50
C TRP A 25 2.23 -7.18 -1.58
N MET A 26 3.41 -6.68 -1.20
CA MET A 26 4.50 -6.39 -2.13
C MET A 26 5.01 -7.61 -2.90
N ARG A 27 4.96 -8.81 -2.30
CA ARG A 27 5.36 -10.07 -2.94
C ARG A 27 4.24 -10.71 -3.76
N ASN A 28 2.98 -10.35 -3.51
CA ASN A 28 1.85 -10.92 -4.18
C ASN A 28 1.56 -10.13 -5.46
N GLU A 29 1.98 -10.66 -6.60
CA GLU A 29 1.79 -10.01 -7.91
C GLU A 29 0.31 -9.81 -8.25
N ARG A 30 -0.58 -10.70 -7.80
CA ARG A 30 -2.04 -10.56 -7.98
C ARG A 30 -2.60 -9.34 -7.27
N MET A 31 -1.92 -8.91 -6.21
CA MET A 31 -2.36 -7.78 -5.41
C MET A 31 -1.94 -6.45 -6.05
N ASN A 32 -0.98 -6.46 -6.98
CA ASN A 32 -0.47 -5.28 -7.69
C ASN A 32 -0.20 -4.06 -6.77
N PHE A 33 0.27 -4.34 -5.54
CA PHE A 33 0.52 -3.31 -4.54
C PHE A 33 1.70 -2.41 -4.97
N PRO A 34 1.62 -1.08 -4.81
CA PRO A 34 2.65 -0.17 -5.28
C PRO A 34 4.01 -0.43 -4.61
N LYS A 35 5.07 -0.33 -5.41
CA LYS A 35 6.44 -0.54 -4.95
C LYS A 35 6.92 0.68 -4.15
N PRO A 36 7.63 0.48 -3.02
CA PRO A 36 8.20 1.59 -2.29
C PRO A 36 9.34 2.25 -3.07
N MET A 37 9.42 3.56 -2.95
CA MET A 37 10.61 4.35 -3.22
C MET A 37 11.51 4.34 -1.98
N TYR A 38 12.80 4.17 -2.21
CA TYR A 38 13.80 4.22 -1.14
C TYR A 38 14.44 5.61 -1.14
N ALA A 39 14.09 6.46 -0.17
CA ALA A 39 14.82 7.73 0.00
C ALA A 39 16.23 7.50 0.51
N ASN A 40 16.38 6.53 1.43
CA ASN A 40 17.65 6.00 1.93
C ASN A 40 17.56 4.47 1.97
N SER A 41 18.71 3.77 2.08
CA SER A 41 18.77 2.29 2.11
C SER A 41 17.93 1.61 3.22
N ARG A 42 17.36 2.36 4.18
CA ARG A 42 16.50 1.84 5.26
C ARG A 42 15.05 2.30 5.21
N HIS A 43 14.72 3.38 4.50
CA HIS A 43 13.40 4.03 4.60
C HIS A 43 12.60 3.83 3.31
N ARG A 44 11.56 3.01 3.42
CA ARG A 44 10.55 2.79 2.38
C ARG A 44 9.51 3.90 2.44
N LEU A 45 9.28 4.55 1.31
CA LEU A 45 8.31 5.61 1.09
C LEU A 45 7.39 5.21 -0.06
N TRP A 46 6.10 5.46 0.08
CA TRP A 46 5.12 5.25 -0.98
C TRP A 46 4.54 6.58 -1.39
N ARG A 47 4.26 6.75 -2.68
CA ARG A 47 3.46 7.89 -3.13
C ARG A 47 2.03 7.67 -2.70
N LEU A 48 1.43 8.69 -2.12
CA LEU A 48 0.02 8.64 -1.73
C LEU A 48 -0.86 8.37 -2.95
N ALA A 49 -0.59 9.04 -4.08
CA ALA A 49 -1.34 8.85 -5.31
C ALA A 49 -1.31 7.41 -5.86
N ASP A 50 -0.18 6.69 -5.69
CA ASP A 50 -0.09 5.29 -6.11
C ASP A 50 -0.90 4.37 -5.20
N LEU A 51 -0.93 4.67 -3.90
CA LEU A 51 -1.76 3.94 -2.93
C LEU A 51 -3.26 4.16 -3.19
N GLU A 52 -3.65 5.39 -3.47
CA GLU A 52 -5.04 5.74 -3.81
C GLU A 52 -5.50 5.05 -5.09
N ARG A 53 -4.68 5.08 -6.16
CA ARG A 53 -4.97 4.35 -7.41
C ARG A 53 -5.12 2.85 -7.19
N TRP A 54 -4.31 2.29 -6.30
CA TRP A 54 -4.40 0.89 -5.93
C TRP A 54 -5.67 0.57 -5.15
N GLU A 55 -6.07 1.44 -4.22
CA GLU A 55 -7.34 1.36 -3.48
C GLU A 55 -8.55 1.44 -4.42
N GLU A 56 -8.53 2.35 -5.38
CA GLU A 56 -9.56 2.49 -6.42
C GLU A 56 -9.68 1.23 -7.27
N SER A 57 -8.54 0.66 -7.68
CA SER A 57 -8.49 -0.59 -8.45
C SER A 57 -9.07 -1.78 -7.66
N ARG A 58 -8.92 -1.78 -6.32
CA ARG A 58 -9.45 -2.85 -5.46
C ARG A 58 -10.86 -2.63 -4.96
N THR A 59 -11.36 -1.41 -4.88
CA THR A 59 -12.77 -1.14 -4.52
C THR A 59 -13.73 -1.82 -5.50
N ILE A 60 -13.28 -2.04 -6.74
CA ILE A 60 -14.03 -2.78 -7.77
C ILE A 60 -14.02 -4.31 -7.52
N GLU A 61 -13.03 -4.84 -6.79
CA GLU A 61 -12.81 -6.28 -6.60
C GLU A 61 -13.04 -6.77 -5.14
N GLY A 62 -13.09 -5.84 -4.17
CA GLY A 62 -12.94 -6.10 -2.74
C GLY A 62 -14.21 -6.28 -1.92
N ASP A 63 -15.40 -6.13 -2.50
CA ASP A 63 -16.67 -6.34 -1.77
C ASP A 63 -17.06 -7.83 -1.66
N ALA A 64 -16.36 -8.74 -2.36
CA ALA A 64 -16.76 -10.15 -2.47
C ALA A 64 -16.20 -11.10 -1.37
N ASN A 65 -15.36 -10.65 -0.43
CA ASN A 65 -14.69 -11.58 0.51
C ASN A 65 -14.44 -11.05 1.94
N ALA A 66 -15.25 -10.09 2.41
CA ALA A 66 -15.19 -9.60 3.80
C ALA A 66 -16.51 -9.77 4.58
N ALA A 67 -17.42 -10.62 4.09
CA ALA A 67 -18.62 -11.03 4.80
C ALA A 67 -18.67 -12.56 4.89
N ALA A 68 -18.02 -13.13 5.91
CA ALA A 68 -18.22 -14.51 6.36
C ALA A 68 -17.86 -14.61 7.85
#